data_AF-A0A562IA63-F1
#
_entry.id   AF-A0A562IA63-F1
#
_cell.length_a   1.000
_cell.length_b   1.000
_cell.length_c   1.000
_cell.angle_alpha   90.00
_cell.angle_beta   90.00
_cell.angle_gamma   90.00
#
_symmetry.space_group_name_H-M   'P 1'
#
loop_
_entity.id
_entity.type
_entity.pdbx_description
1 polymer ?
#
loop_
_entity_poly.entity_id
_entity_poly.type
_entity_poly.pdbx_seq_one_letter_code
_entity_poly.pdbx_strand_id
1 'polypeptide(L)' 'MVLNLQDWRGDLAALQKQFDDWPIEHLKELAAVTRSGAIIQIVRRD' A
#
# COMPACT_ATOMS: atom_id res chain seq x y z
N MET A 1 -0.51 -8.56 4.46
CA MET A 1 0.75 -7.94 4.95
C MET A 1 0.44 -6.53 5.44
N VAL A 2 1.20 -5.99 6.40
CA VAL A 2 1.02 -4.62 6.91
C VAL A 2 2.24 -3.77 6.54
N LEU A 3 2.01 -2.58 5.99
CA LEU A 3 3.03 -1.57 5.74
C LEU A 3 2.93 -0.46 6.80
N ASN A 4 4.03 -0.17 7.48
CA ASN A 4 4.11 1.03 8.31
C ASN A 4 4.69 2.18 7.47
N LEU A 5 3.88 3.20 7.21
CA LEU A 5 4.24 4.38 6.42
C LEU A 5 4.39 5.63 7.30
N GLN A 6 4.54 5.48 8.62
CA GLN A 6 4.65 6.61 9.54
C GLN A 6 5.78 7.58 9.15
N ASP A 7 6.96 7.04 8.84
CA ASP A 7 8.14 7.84 8.46
C ASP A 7 8.28 8.03 6.95
N TRP A 8 7.42 7.37 6.16
CA TRP A 8 7.47 7.45 4.72
C TRP A 8 6.90 8.78 4.21
N ARG A 9 7.57 9.39 3.23
CA ARG A 9 7.20 10.69 2.64
C ARG A 9 6.73 10.60 1.18
N GLY A 10 6.60 9.39 0.65
CA GLY A 10 6.16 9.16 -0.72
C GLY A 10 4.66 9.35 -0.90
N ASP A 11 4.22 9.22 -2.14
CA ASP A 11 2.84 9.36 -2.56
C ASP A 11 2.09 8.02 -2.53
N LEU A 12 0.96 7.96 -1.81
CA LEU A 12 0.11 6.77 -1.74
C LEU A 12 -0.41 6.33 -3.11
N ALA A 13 -0.65 7.26 -4.05
CA ALA A 13 -1.07 6.90 -5.39
C ALA A 13 0.06 6.19 -6.17
N ALA A 14 1.31 6.62 -5.98
CA ALA A 14 2.47 5.93 -6.54
C ALA A 14 2.67 4.53 -5.94
N LEU A 15 2.40 4.35 -4.63
CA LEU A 15 2.43 3.03 -4.00
C LEU A 15 1.35 2.09 -4.53
N GLN A 16 0.12 2.59 -4.69
CA GLN A 16 -0.96 1.84 -5.34
C GLN A 16 -0.55 1.42 -6.75
N LYS A 17 -0.01 2.36 -7.55
CA LYS A 17 0.45 2.07 -8.91
C LYS A 17 1.56 1.01 -8.94
N GLN A 18 2.55 1.09 -8.06
CA GLN A 18 3.59 0.08 -7.95
C GLN A 18 2.99 -1.30 -7.66
N PHE A 19 2.04 -1.38 -6.73
CA PHE A 19 1.42 -2.64 -6.34
C PHE A 19 0.55 -3.23 -7.45
N ASP A 20 -0.11 -2.38 -8.23
CA ASP A 20 -0.88 -2.80 -9.42
C ASP A 20 0.04 -3.26 -10.55
N ASP A 21 1.11 -2.51 -10.84
CA ASP A 21 2.03 -2.77 -11.96
C ASP A 21 2.97 -3.96 -11.72
N TRP A 22 3.30 -4.27 -10.45
CA TRP A 22 4.28 -5.29 -10.07
C TRP A 22 3.61 -6.35 -9.18
N PRO A 23 2.84 -7.28 -9.77
CA PRO A 23 2.09 -8.24 -9.01
C PRO A 23 3.03 -9.20 -8.27
N ILE A 24 2.80 -9.34 -6.97
CA ILE A 24 3.37 -10.40 -6.16
C ILE A 24 2.36 -11.56 -6.16
N GLU A 25 2.80 -12.73 -6.59
CA GLU A 25 1.94 -13.90 -6.66
C GLU A 25 1.28 -14.17 -5.30
N HIS A 26 -0.03 -14.45 -5.31
CA HIS A 26 -0.88 -14.67 -4.13
C HIS A 26 -1.06 -13.48 -3.17
N LEU A 27 -0.47 -12.31 -3.42
CA LEU A 27 -0.69 -11.10 -2.62
C LEU A 27 -1.70 -10.17 -3.29
N LYS A 28 -2.90 -10.08 -2.71
CA LYS A 28 -4.01 -9.27 -3.26
C LYS A 28 -4.28 -7.98 -2.50
N GLU A 29 -3.86 -7.92 -1.24
CA GLU A 29 -4.23 -6.84 -0.32
C GLU A 29 -3.09 -6.49 0.64
N LEU A 30 -2.94 -5.19 0.87
CA LEU A 30 -2.06 -4.59 1.87
C LEU A 30 -2.89 -3.74 2.82
N ALA A 31 -2.63 -3.85 4.12
CA ALA A 31 -3.02 -2.83 5.08
C ALA A 31 -1.86 -1.86 5.28
N ALA A 32 -2.11 -0.56 5.32
CA ALA A 32 -1.08 0.44 5.55
C ALA A 32 -1.44 1.38 6.70
N VAL A 33 -0.51 1.59 7.62
CA VAL A 33 -0.60 2.63 8.66
C VAL A 33 0.05 3.90 8.11
N THR A 34 -0.74 4.93 7.87
CA THR A 34 -0.29 6.21 7.33
C THR A 34 0.40 7.08 8.40
N ARG A 35 1.02 8.20 7.99
CA ARG A 35 1.62 9.17 8.92
C ARG A 35 0.63 9.72 9.95
N SER A 36 -0.64 9.89 9.60
CA SER A 36 -1.67 10.33 10.55
C SER A 36 -2.09 9.24 11.53
N GLY A 37 -1.57 8.02 11.39
CA GLY A 37 -2.00 6.84 12.14
C GLY A 37 -3.25 6.17 11.57
N ALA A 38 -3.83 6.70 10.48
CA ALA A 38 -4.96 6.05 9.83
C ALA A 38 -4.54 4.75 9.16
N ILE A 39 -5.39 3.71 9.31
CA ILE A 39 -5.23 2.44 8.61
C ILE A 39 -6.03 2.50 7.31
N ILE A 40 -5.37 2.24 6.18
CA ILE A 40 -6.00 2.15 4.87
C ILE A 40 -5.77 0.76 4.28
N GLN A 41 -6.68 0.31 3.41
CA GLN A 41 -6.47 -0.87 2.58
C GLN A 41 -6.03 -0.43 1.18
N ILE A 42 -5.02 -1.12 0.67
CA ILE A 42 -4.56 -1.02 -0.71
C ILE A 42 -4.85 -2.38 -1.34
N VAL A 43 -5.90 -2.42 -2.15
CA VAL A 43 -6.32 -3.61 -2.88
C VAL A 43 -5.81 -3.48 -4.30
N ARG A 44 -5.26 -4.57 -4.83
CA ARG A 44 -4.80 -4.58 -6.21
C ARG A 44 -5.98 -4.38 -7.17
N ARG A 45 -5.76 -3.58 -8.21
CA ARG A 45 -6.71 -3.38 -9.29
C ARG A 45 -6.34 -4.33 -10.43
N ASP A 46 -6.98 -5.50 -10.42
CA ASP A 46 -6.89 -6.50 -11.48
C ASP A 46 -7.40 -5.95 -12.83
#